data_AF-A0A6L2L372-F1
#
_entry.id   AF-A0A6L2L372-F1
#
_cell.length_a   1.000
_cell.length_b   1.000
_cell.length_c   1.000
_cell.angle_alpha   90.00
_cell.angle_beta   90.00
_cell.angle_gamma   90.00
#
_symmetry.space_group_name_H-M   'P 1'
#
loop_
_entity.id
_entity.type
_entity.pdbx_description
1 polymer ?
#
loop_
_entity_poly.entity_id
_entity_poly.type
_entity_poly.pdbx_seq_one_letter_code
_entity_poly.pdbx_strand_id
1 'polypeptide(L)'
;MKKESKNQKWLSSIDVKIDHGIASKENFKNHRDSLTFLGALDRTKARDLAQKARIKWTLEDDENTRFFRGTEGVVRLIRWFERTESVFSRSNCTEDCKVKFSTGTLIEEALSWWNSFAQPIGIEEAYKITWSEFKKLLIKKYYLRTEVKKMEDEFYNLTVKGNDIKTY
;
A
#
# COMPACT_ATOMS: atom_id res chain seq x y z
N MET A 1 -3.60 -30.94 10.50
CA MET A 1 -2.51 -31.93 10.69
C MET A 1 -3.00 -33.38 10.89
N LYS A 2 -3.88 -33.72 11.86
CA LYS A 2 -4.29 -35.14 12.09
C LYS A 2 -5.06 -35.83 10.94
N LYS A 3 -5.86 -35.11 10.14
CA LYS A 3 -6.60 -35.69 8.99
C LYS A 3 -5.69 -36.00 7.79
N GLU A 4 -4.66 -35.19 7.58
CA GLU A 4 -3.73 -35.28 6.44
C GLU A 4 -2.85 -36.53 6.53
N SER A 5 -2.37 -36.86 7.74
CA SER A 5 -1.60 -38.09 8.00
C SER A 5 -2.44 -39.37 7.84
N LYS A 6 -3.74 -39.34 8.16
CA LYS A 6 -4.64 -40.47 7.95
C LYS A 6 -4.92 -40.71 6.46
N ASN A 7 -5.12 -39.62 5.70
CA ASN A 7 -5.34 -39.71 4.26
C ASN A 7 -4.08 -40.21 3.52
N GLN A 8 -2.89 -39.79 3.96
CA GLN A 8 -1.64 -40.25 3.35
C GLN A 8 -1.41 -41.76 3.54
N LYS A 9 -1.64 -42.28 4.76
CA LYS A 9 -1.53 -43.73 5.04
C LYS A 9 -2.57 -44.56 4.29
N TRP A 10 -3.77 -44.02 4.09
CA TRP A 10 -4.83 -44.68 3.34
C TRP A 10 -4.52 -44.74 1.83
N LEU A 11 -3.95 -43.67 1.26
CA LEU A 11 -3.53 -43.63 -0.14
C LEU A 11 -2.40 -44.62 -0.44
N SER A 12 -1.37 -44.69 0.42
CA SER A 12 -0.30 -45.68 0.28
C SER A 12 -0.80 -47.13 0.36
N SER A 13 -1.92 -47.38 1.04
CA SER A 13 -2.53 -48.71 1.09
C SER A 13 -3.31 -49.07 -0.19
N ILE A 14 -3.76 -48.07 -0.96
CA ILE A 14 -4.46 -48.27 -2.23
C ILE A 14 -3.47 -48.45 -3.37
N ASP A 15 -2.37 -47.68 -3.41
CA ASP A 15 -1.32 -47.83 -4.42
C ASP A 15 -0.73 -49.25 -4.41
N VAL A 16 -0.44 -49.78 -3.22
CA VAL A 16 0.02 -51.18 -3.06
C VAL A 16 -1.02 -52.18 -3.61
N LYS A 17 -2.32 -51.95 -3.45
CA LYS A 17 -3.36 -52.83 -3.99
C LYS A 17 -3.52 -52.72 -5.51
N ILE A 18 -3.18 -51.57 -6.08
CA ILE A 18 -3.14 -51.34 -7.52
C ILE A 18 -1.95 -52.07 -8.14
N ASP A 19 -0.75 -51.96 -7.54
CA ASP A 19 0.48 -52.59 -8.02
C ASP A 19 0.45 -54.13 -8.01
N HIS A 20 -0.31 -54.72 -7.08
CA HIS A 20 -0.52 -56.17 -6.99
C HIS A 20 -1.67 -56.70 -7.87
N GLY A 21 -2.36 -55.83 -8.63
CA GLY A 21 -3.43 -56.24 -9.55
C GLY A 21 -4.76 -56.67 -8.90
N ILE A 22 -4.96 -56.40 -7.61
CA ILE A 22 -6.16 -56.80 -6.82
C ILE A 22 -7.19 -55.65 -6.74
N ALA A 23 -6.92 -54.51 -7.37
CA ALA A 23 -7.76 -53.31 -7.26
C ALA A 23 -9.09 -53.44 -8.03
N SER A 24 -10.20 -53.22 -7.31
CA SER A 24 -11.55 -53.09 -7.89
C SER A 24 -11.72 -51.76 -8.64
N LYS A 25 -12.66 -51.69 -9.60
CA LYS A 25 -13.05 -50.45 -10.29
C LYS A 25 -13.41 -49.31 -9.32
N GLU A 26 -14.02 -49.66 -8.19
CA GLU A 26 -14.36 -48.73 -7.10
C GLU A 26 -13.09 -48.13 -6.45
N ASN A 27 -12.01 -48.91 -6.34
CA ASN A 27 -10.74 -48.44 -5.79
C ASN A 27 -10.09 -47.40 -6.71
N PHE A 28 -10.14 -47.61 -8.03
CA PHE A 28 -9.62 -46.64 -9.01
C PHE A 28 -10.42 -45.34 -9.03
N LYS A 29 -11.75 -45.42 -8.90
CA LYS A 29 -12.62 -44.24 -8.82
C LYS A 29 -12.33 -43.43 -7.54
N ASN A 30 -12.31 -44.11 -6.39
CA ASN A 30 -12.02 -43.47 -5.10
C ASN A 30 -10.60 -42.89 -5.04
N HIS A 31 -9.62 -43.53 -5.69
CA HIS A 31 -8.27 -43.00 -5.81
C HIS A 31 -8.24 -41.69 -6.62
N ARG A 32 -8.90 -41.68 -7.80
CA ARG A 32 -9.02 -40.49 -8.63
C ARG A 32 -9.75 -39.36 -7.90
N ASP A 33 -10.85 -39.65 -7.22
CA ASP A 33 -11.64 -38.67 -6.48
C ASP A 33 -10.85 -38.10 -5.29
N SER A 34 -9.99 -38.91 -4.67
CA SER A 34 -9.09 -38.46 -3.61
C SER A 34 -7.97 -37.56 -4.14
N LEU A 35 -7.38 -37.90 -5.30
CA LEU A 35 -6.37 -37.08 -5.95
C LEU A 35 -6.94 -35.73 -6.43
N THR A 36 -8.17 -35.71 -6.96
CA THR A 36 -8.83 -34.46 -7.36
C THR A 36 -9.15 -33.60 -6.14
N PHE A 37 -9.59 -34.20 -5.03
CA PHE A 37 -9.81 -33.52 -3.76
C PHE A 37 -8.53 -32.93 -3.17
N LEU A 38 -7.43 -33.70 -3.13
CA LEU A 38 -6.12 -33.21 -2.66
C LEU A 38 -5.59 -32.07 -3.52
N GLY A 39 -5.67 -32.19 -4.85
CA GLY A 39 -5.29 -31.11 -5.76
C GLY A 39 -6.15 -29.85 -5.59
N ALA A 40 -7.44 -30.00 -5.25
CA ALA A 40 -8.30 -28.87 -4.92
C ALA A 40 -7.89 -28.21 -3.59
N LEU A 41 -7.55 -29.02 -2.57
CA LEU A 41 -7.10 -28.53 -1.28
C LEU A 41 -5.79 -27.73 -1.39
N ASP A 42 -4.81 -28.22 -2.13
CA ASP A 42 -3.54 -27.48 -2.34
C ASP A 42 -3.75 -26.18 -3.11
N ARG A 43 -4.62 -26.17 -4.14
CA ARG A 43 -5.02 -24.92 -4.82
C ARG A 43 -5.70 -23.93 -3.88
N THR A 44 -6.55 -24.40 -2.95
CA THR A 44 -7.19 -23.53 -1.97
C THR A 44 -6.20 -22.98 -0.93
N LYS A 45 -5.27 -23.79 -0.44
CA LYS A 45 -4.19 -23.33 0.45
C LYS A 45 -3.27 -22.34 -0.25
N ALA A 46 -2.90 -22.58 -1.51
CA ALA A 46 -2.11 -21.65 -2.31
C ALA A 46 -2.84 -20.32 -2.54
N ARG A 47 -4.15 -20.36 -2.78
CA ARG A 47 -4.99 -19.16 -2.91
C ARG A 47 -5.11 -18.39 -1.60
N ASP A 48 -5.32 -19.09 -0.48
CA ASP A 48 -5.37 -18.50 0.86
C ASP A 48 -4.02 -17.84 1.23
N LEU A 49 -2.90 -18.52 0.96
CA LEU A 49 -1.57 -17.97 1.19
C LEU A 49 -1.29 -16.74 0.31
N ALA A 50 -1.67 -16.79 -0.97
CA ALA A 50 -1.54 -15.66 -1.89
C ALA A 50 -2.43 -14.48 -1.46
N GLN A 51 -3.64 -14.75 -0.99
CA GLN A 51 -4.55 -13.73 -0.47
C GLN A 51 -4.04 -13.14 0.85
N LYS A 52 -3.51 -13.96 1.76
CA LYS A 52 -2.86 -13.52 3.01
C LYS A 52 -1.63 -12.68 2.74
N ALA A 53 -0.77 -13.12 1.81
CA ALA A 53 0.38 -12.33 1.37
C ALA A 53 -0.12 -10.99 0.80
N ARG A 54 -1.10 -10.99 -0.10
CA ARG A 54 -1.66 -9.76 -0.70
C ARG A 54 -2.26 -8.81 0.34
N ILE A 55 -2.99 -9.32 1.33
CA ILE A 55 -3.49 -8.53 2.47
C ILE A 55 -2.32 -7.98 3.29
N LYS A 56 -1.33 -8.82 3.62
CA LYS A 56 -0.12 -8.44 4.36
C LYS A 56 0.65 -7.33 3.64
N TRP A 57 0.91 -7.46 2.34
CA TRP A 57 1.53 -6.42 1.51
C TRP A 57 0.68 -5.13 1.46
N THR A 58 -0.66 -5.24 1.47
CA THR A 58 -1.56 -4.07 1.52
C THR A 58 -1.55 -3.37 2.88
N LEU A 59 -1.27 -4.10 3.96
CA LEU A 59 -1.16 -3.56 5.32
C LEU A 59 0.24 -3.02 5.63
N GLU A 60 1.30 -3.67 5.14
CA GLU A 60 2.69 -3.26 5.32
C GLU A 60 3.06 -2.02 4.46
N ASP A 61 2.35 -1.73 3.36
CA ASP A 61 2.54 -0.51 2.55
C ASP A 61 1.79 0.73 3.09
N ASP A 62 0.95 0.66 4.14
CA ASP A 62 0.03 1.78 4.42
C ASP A 62 -0.45 2.01 5.87
N GLU A 63 0.48 2.20 6.80
CA GLU A 63 0.26 3.24 7.83
C GLU A 63 0.70 4.64 7.32
N ASN A 64 1.42 4.72 6.19
CA ASN A 64 2.09 5.94 5.70
C ASN A 64 1.66 6.43 4.30
N THR A 65 0.63 5.84 3.68
CA THR A 65 0.04 6.29 2.39
C THR A 65 -1.35 6.94 2.59
N ARG A 66 -2.04 6.69 3.71
CA ARG A 66 -3.27 7.38 4.11
C ARG A 66 -3.02 8.76 4.68
N PHE A 67 -1.89 8.96 5.35
CA PHE A 67 -1.51 10.22 5.97
C PHE A 67 -0.39 10.91 5.18
N PHE A 68 -0.40 12.24 5.17
CA PHE A 68 0.66 13.03 4.55
C PHE A 68 1.44 13.81 5.61
N ARG A 69 2.77 13.59 5.66
CA ARG A 69 3.65 14.18 6.67
C ARG A 69 4.24 15.53 6.27
N GLY A 70 4.45 15.75 4.97
CA GLY A 70 5.05 16.98 4.43
C GLY A 70 6.56 16.91 4.14
N THR A 71 7.31 15.94 4.68
CA THR A 71 8.77 15.83 4.46
C THR A 71 9.15 14.91 3.29
N GLU A 72 8.14 14.34 2.64
CA GLU A 72 8.25 13.11 1.87
C GLU A 72 8.45 13.31 0.35
N GLY A 73 8.51 14.57 -0.08
CA GLY A 73 8.70 14.97 -1.47
C GLY A 73 7.42 14.97 -2.32
N VAL A 74 7.55 15.53 -3.53
CA VAL A 74 6.43 15.74 -4.47
C VAL A 74 5.75 14.44 -4.90
N VAL A 75 6.52 13.36 -5.08
CA VAL A 75 5.96 12.06 -5.49
C VAL A 75 4.96 11.53 -4.45
N ARG A 76 5.26 11.66 -3.16
CA ARG A 76 4.33 11.25 -2.10
C ARG A 76 3.11 12.17 -2.00
N LEU A 77 3.30 13.47 -2.21
CA LEU A 77 2.19 14.42 -2.28
C LEU A 77 1.20 14.06 -3.41
N ILE A 78 1.70 13.71 -4.60
CA ILE A 78 0.86 13.29 -5.73
C ILE A 78 0.11 11.99 -5.41
N ARG A 79 0.82 10.97 -4.90
CA ARG A 79 0.20 9.68 -4.52
C ARG A 79 -0.88 9.86 -3.45
N TRP A 80 -0.68 10.77 -2.50
CA TRP A 80 -1.67 11.12 -1.49
C TRP A 80 -2.91 11.80 -2.09
N PHE A 81 -2.75 12.72 -3.06
CA PHE A 81 -3.89 13.31 -3.76
C PHE A 81 -4.74 12.26 -4.48
N GLU A 82 -4.12 11.40 -5.28
CA GLU A 82 -4.84 10.36 -6.03
C GLU A 82 -5.63 9.43 -5.11
N ARG A 83 -5.02 9.05 -3.98
CA ARG A 83 -5.67 8.20 -2.98
C ARG A 83 -6.85 8.89 -2.30
N THR A 84 -6.67 10.16 -1.94
CA THR A 84 -7.70 10.98 -1.29
C THR A 84 -8.89 11.22 -2.23
N GLU A 85 -8.62 11.50 -3.50
CA GLU A 85 -9.65 11.63 -4.55
C GLU A 85 -10.40 10.32 -4.80
N SER A 86 -9.70 9.18 -4.75
CA SER A 86 -10.34 7.86 -4.80
C SER A 86 -11.26 7.61 -3.59
N VAL A 87 -10.92 8.11 -2.40
CA VAL A 87 -11.81 8.06 -1.23
C VAL A 87 -13.05 8.92 -1.47
N PHE A 88 -12.88 10.15 -1.95
CA PHE A 88 -14.01 11.06 -2.23
C PHE A 88 -15.00 10.48 -3.23
N SER A 89 -14.48 9.90 -4.31
CA SER A 89 -15.32 9.27 -5.33
C SER A 89 -16.11 8.09 -4.77
N ARG A 90 -15.47 7.24 -3.95
CA ARG A 90 -16.14 6.07 -3.35
C ARG A 90 -17.17 6.44 -2.28
N SER A 91 -16.96 7.53 -1.56
CA SER A 91 -17.85 7.96 -0.48
C SER A 91 -18.90 8.99 -0.91
N ASN A 92 -18.95 9.37 -2.19
CA ASN A 92 -19.75 10.51 -2.68
C ASN A 92 -19.53 11.77 -1.85
N CYS A 93 -18.27 12.10 -1.51
CA CYS A 93 -17.94 13.26 -0.69
C CYS A 93 -18.30 14.56 -1.43
N THR A 94 -19.11 15.39 -0.78
CA THR A 94 -19.50 16.71 -1.28
C THR A 94 -18.31 17.67 -1.25
N GLU A 95 -18.28 18.66 -2.14
CA GLU A 95 -17.13 19.56 -2.30
C GLU A 95 -16.76 20.29 -1.00
N ASP A 96 -17.76 20.71 -0.22
CA ASP A 96 -17.62 21.40 1.07
C ASP A 96 -16.99 20.52 2.17
N CYS A 97 -17.04 19.19 2.02
CA CYS A 97 -16.49 18.26 2.99
C CYS A 97 -15.06 17.80 2.63
N LYS A 98 -14.60 18.00 1.39
CA LYS A 98 -13.31 17.46 0.91
C LYS A 98 -12.12 18.02 1.66
N VAL A 99 -12.04 19.34 1.83
CA VAL A 99 -10.91 19.97 2.54
C VAL A 99 -10.90 19.54 4.00
N LYS A 100 -12.05 19.61 4.69
CA LYS A 100 -12.20 19.16 6.09
C LYS A 100 -11.78 17.71 6.30
N PHE A 101 -12.16 16.81 5.38
CA PHE A 101 -11.75 15.41 5.42
C PHE A 101 -10.24 15.25 5.21
N SER A 102 -9.70 15.92 4.19
CA SER A 102 -8.28 15.82 3.83
C SER A 102 -7.36 16.32 4.93
N THR A 103 -7.73 17.43 5.58
CA THR A 103 -6.95 18.01 6.67
C THR A 103 -6.87 17.08 7.87
N GLY A 104 -7.88 16.22 8.06
CA GLY A 104 -7.87 15.13 9.06
C GLY A 104 -6.90 13.98 8.73
N THR A 105 -6.31 13.97 7.53
CA THR A 105 -5.29 13.01 7.12
C THR A 105 -3.89 13.64 7.02
N LEU A 106 -3.74 14.92 7.35
CA LEU A 106 -2.43 15.55 7.49
C LEU A 106 -1.84 15.21 8.86
N ILE A 107 -0.54 14.95 8.90
CA ILE A 107 0.21 14.71 10.14
C ILE A 107 1.45 15.59 10.18
N GLU A 108 1.99 15.78 11.38
CA GLU A 108 3.27 16.48 11.64
C GLU A 108 3.42 17.80 10.87
N GLU A 109 4.44 17.94 10.03
CA GLU A 109 4.78 19.19 9.35
C GLU A 109 3.62 19.70 8.48
N ALA A 110 2.91 18.80 7.80
CA ALA A 110 1.76 19.16 6.98
C ALA A 110 0.57 19.65 7.81
N LEU A 111 0.33 19.01 8.96
CA LEU A 111 -0.72 19.45 9.89
C LEU A 111 -0.36 20.81 10.53
N SER A 112 0.88 20.98 10.97
CA SER A 112 1.37 22.25 11.51
C SER A 112 1.25 23.37 10.48
N TRP A 113 1.62 23.12 9.23
CA TRP A 113 1.45 24.09 8.14
C TRP A 113 -0.02 24.46 7.91
N TRP A 114 -0.92 23.47 7.86
CA TRP A 114 -2.34 23.73 7.68
C TRP A 114 -2.92 24.57 8.81
N ASN A 115 -2.55 24.27 10.06
CA ASN A 115 -3.01 25.04 11.22
C ASN A 115 -2.51 26.49 11.17
N SER A 116 -1.26 26.73 10.77
CA SER A 116 -0.73 28.08 10.57
C SER A 116 -1.41 28.83 9.42
N PHE A 117 -1.80 28.12 8.35
CA PHE A 117 -2.54 28.71 7.23
C PHE A 117 -3.98 29.06 7.63
N ALA A 118 -4.65 28.20 8.39
CA ALA A 118 -6.04 28.38 8.82
C ALA A 118 -6.19 29.40 9.96
N GLN A 119 -5.17 29.59 10.80
CA GLN A 119 -5.21 30.51 11.95
C GLN A 119 -5.62 31.96 11.57
N PRO A 120 -5.00 32.64 10.59
CA PRO A 120 -5.34 34.03 10.28
C PRO A 120 -6.70 34.21 9.60
N ILE A 121 -7.20 33.21 8.89
CA ILE A 121 -8.47 33.28 8.15
C ILE A 121 -9.65 32.68 8.94
N GLY A 122 -9.37 31.92 10.00
CA GLY A 122 -10.36 31.15 10.74
C GLY A 122 -10.62 29.78 10.11
N ILE A 123 -10.84 28.76 10.95
CA ILE A 123 -11.00 27.37 10.48
C ILE A 123 -12.26 27.17 9.62
N GLU A 124 -13.32 27.96 9.86
CA GLU A 124 -14.56 27.90 9.08
C GLU A 124 -14.35 28.42 7.65
N GLU A 125 -13.67 29.57 7.49
CA GLU A 125 -13.34 30.09 6.16
C GLU A 125 -12.30 29.21 5.46
N ALA A 126 -11.34 28.64 6.20
CA ALA A 126 -10.37 27.70 5.66
C ALA A 126 -11.03 26.45 5.05
N TYR A 127 -12.11 25.96 5.65
CA TYR A 127 -12.86 24.82 5.11
C TYR A 127 -13.76 25.14 3.91
N LYS A 128 -14.04 26.43 3.64
CA LYS A 128 -14.78 26.83 2.43
C LYS A 128 -13.91 26.83 1.16
N ILE A 129 -12.59 26.73 1.31
CA ILE A 129 -11.66 26.63 0.20
C ILE A 129 -12.00 25.38 -0.62
N THR A 130 -11.97 25.49 -1.95
CA THR A 130 -12.25 24.34 -2.81
C THR A 130 -11.11 23.32 -2.75
N TRP A 131 -11.40 22.05 -3.05
CA TRP A 131 -10.36 21.03 -3.10
C TRP A 131 -9.25 21.40 -4.10
N SER A 132 -9.61 21.99 -5.24
CA SER A 132 -8.67 22.45 -6.27
C SER A 132 -7.69 23.51 -5.75
N GLU A 133 -8.19 24.51 -5.02
CA GLU A 133 -7.35 25.55 -4.42
C GLU A 133 -6.46 24.98 -3.32
N PHE A 134 -7.00 24.10 -2.49
CA PHE A 134 -6.23 23.41 -1.46
C PHE A 134 -5.05 22.62 -2.05
N LYS A 135 -5.27 21.89 -3.16
CA LYS A 135 -4.18 21.21 -3.89
C LYS A 135 -3.11 22.19 -4.38
N LYS A 136 -3.50 23.35 -4.92
CA LYS A 136 -2.56 24.39 -5.37
C LYS A 136 -1.71 24.93 -4.21
N LEU A 137 -2.30 25.14 -3.03
CA LEU A 137 -1.58 25.59 -1.84
C LEU A 137 -0.51 24.58 -1.41
N LEU A 138 -0.87 23.29 -1.35
CA LEU A 138 0.07 22.21 -1.01
C LEU A 138 1.18 22.07 -2.04
N ILE A 139 0.85 22.09 -3.33
CA ILE A 139 1.86 22.05 -4.41
C ILE A 139 2.81 23.24 -4.26
N LYS A 140 2.28 24.46 -4.10
CA LYS A 140 3.13 25.66 -3.92
C LYS A 140 4.07 25.51 -2.72
N LYS A 141 3.61 24.97 -1.59
CA LYS A 141 4.42 24.77 -0.39
C LYS A 141 5.52 23.73 -0.60
N TYR A 142 5.19 22.55 -1.10
CA TYR A 142 6.08 21.39 -1.10
C TYR A 142 6.89 21.23 -2.39
N TYR A 143 6.34 21.66 -3.54
CA TYR A 143 7.08 21.68 -4.81
C TYR A 143 8.18 22.75 -4.77
N LEU A 144 7.86 23.97 -4.34
CA LEU A 144 8.84 25.05 -4.23
C LEU A 144 9.97 24.68 -3.28
N ARG A 145 9.65 24.02 -2.15
CA ARG A 145 10.67 23.53 -1.21
C ARG A 145 11.59 22.47 -1.83
N THR A 146 11.06 21.63 -2.71
CA THR A 146 11.86 20.61 -3.41
C THR A 146 12.82 21.25 -4.40
N GLU A 147 12.38 22.26 -5.14
CA GLU A 147 13.23 22.99 -6.10
C GLU A 147 14.29 23.84 -5.39
N VAL A 148 13.93 24.54 -4.31
CA VAL A 148 14.90 25.28 -3.48
C VAL A 148 15.97 24.34 -2.92
N LYS A 149 15.56 23.18 -2.42
CA LYS A 149 16.51 22.19 -1.89
C LYS A 149 17.47 21.67 -2.96
N LYS A 150 17.00 21.41 -4.19
CA LYS A 150 17.89 21.05 -5.31
C LYS A 150 18.91 22.14 -5.60
N MET A 151 18.48 23.41 -5.62
CA MET A 151 19.38 24.54 -5.83
C MET A 151 20.43 24.66 -4.72
N GLU A 152 20.03 24.46 -3.46
CA GLU A 152 20.97 24.42 -2.33
C GLU A 152 21.98 23.27 -2.48
N ASP A 153 21.52 22.06 -2.79
CA ASP A 153 22.37 20.88 -2.98
C ASP A 153 23.36 21.07 -4.15
N GLU A 154 22.93 21.66 -5.26
CA GLU A 154 23.80 22.00 -6.39
C GLU A 154 24.87 23.03 -5.99
N PHE A 155 24.49 24.07 -5.24
CA PHE A 155 25.42 25.09 -4.74
C PHE A 155 26.49 24.49 -3.80
N TYR A 156 26.10 23.62 -2.87
CA TYR A 156 27.05 22.93 -2.00
C TYR A 156 28.03 22.06 -2.79
N ASN A 157 27.55 21.29 -3.77
CA ASN A 157 28.40 20.44 -4.61
C ASN A 157 29.39 21.24 -5.48
N LEU A 158 29.00 22.43 -5.95
CA LEU A 158 29.90 23.34 -6.68
C LEU A 158 30.99 23.91 -5.76
N THR A 159 30.64 24.27 -4.53
CA THR A 159 31.59 24.83 -3.54
C THR A 159 32.63 23.80 -3.11
N VAL A 160 32.23 22.53 -2.92
CA VAL A 160 33.13 21.44 -2.54
C VAL A 160 34.12 21.08 -3.66
N LYS A 161 33.70 21.12 -4.93
CA LYS A 161 34.61 20.88 -6.07
C LYS A 161 35.60 22.02 -6.32
N GLY A 162 35.30 23.24 -5.89
CA GLY A 162 36.21 24.39 -5.99
C GLY A 162 37.35 24.39 -4.97
N ASN A 163 37.22 23.61 -3.89
CA ASN A 163 38.21 23.54 -2.79
C ASN A 163 39.24 22.42 -2.94
N ASP A 164 39.32 21.77 -4.11
CA ASP A 164 40.41 20.83 -4.46
C ASP A 164 41.71 21.59 -4.83
N ILE A 165 42.02 22.64 -4.06
CA ILE A 165 43.30 23.33 -4.09
C ILE A 165 44.31 22.37 -3.47
N LYS A 166 44.94 21.58 -4.34
CA LYS A 166 46.17 20.84 -4.05
C LYS A 166 47.09 21.75 -3.25
N THR A 167 47.22 21.42 -1.97
CA THR A 167 48.17 22.04 -1.07
C THR A 167 49.53 21.40 -1.32
N TYR A 168 50.51 22.27 -1.57
CA TYR A 168 51.95 22.04 -1.71
C TYR A 168 52.47 21.41 -3.02
#